data_AF-A0A1V5J723-F1
#
_entry.id   AF-A0A1V5J723-F1
#
_cell.length_a   1.000
_cell.length_b   1.000
_cell.length_c   1.000
_cell.angle_alpha   90.00
_cell.angle_beta   90.00
_cell.angle_gamma   90.00
#
_symmetry.space_group_name_H-M   'P 1'
#
loop_
_entity.id
_entity.type
_entity.pdbx_description
1 polymer ?
#
loop_
_entity_poly.entity_id
_entity_poly.type
_entity_poly.pdbx_seq_one_letter_code
_entity_poly.pdbx_strand_id
1 'polypeptide(L)'
;MQTGTTHGGVPLADGTVAKVKIDFDVLEKLSEVARSSYGLAGAVQHGASTLPDEAFDRFPSVGTAEIHLATGFQNMIYESKKFPGDLREKIYKYIKTNLKDEWKEKDTEEQFIYKTRKKALGPFKLELWHLPAATRDGMGTELEKQFSFLFEKLKIAGRKDVVTEYISPVEVPLDLPAVFKG
;
A
#
# COMPACT_ATOMS: atom_id res chain seq x y z
N MET A 1 -6.77 -3.33 14.17
CA MET A 1 -6.04 -3.07 15.44
C MET A 1 -4.63 -2.56 15.10
N GLN A 2 -4.01 -1.75 15.96
CA GLN A 2 -2.65 -1.21 15.74
C GLN A 2 -1.67 -1.80 16.76
N THR A 3 -0.93 -2.83 16.34
CA THR A 3 0.02 -3.64 17.13
C THR A 3 1.44 -3.06 17.19
N GLY A 4 1.55 -1.73 17.18
CA GLY A 4 2.84 -1.03 17.13
C GLY A 4 3.29 -0.60 15.73
N THR A 5 2.46 -0.80 14.70
CA THR A 5 2.70 -0.22 13.35
C THR A 5 2.25 1.23 13.28
N THR A 6 2.82 1.98 12.33
CA THR A 6 2.37 3.32 11.95
C THR A 6 2.01 3.29 10.46
N HIS A 7 0.89 3.90 10.07
CA HIS A 7 0.52 3.99 8.65
C HIS A 7 1.62 4.70 7.86
N GLY A 8 2.18 3.98 6.89
CA GLY A 8 3.29 4.45 6.07
C GLY A 8 4.69 4.28 6.68
N GLY A 9 4.81 3.70 7.86
CA GLY A 9 6.09 3.52 8.56
C GLY A 9 6.71 4.83 9.04
N VAL A 10 7.96 4.74 9.52
CA VAL A 10 8.71 5.88 10.05
C VAL A 10 9.89 6.14 9.11
N PRO A 11 9.85 7.19 8.26
CA PRO A 11 10.99 7.50 7.40
C PRO A 11 12.16 8.02 8.24
N LEU A 12 13.35 7.48 7.97
CA LEU A 12 14.61 7.92 8.54
C LEU A 12 15.16 9.12 7.75
N ALA A 13 16.17 9.79 8.30
CA ALA A 13 16.74 11.00 7.70
C ALA A 13 17.34 10.76 6.30
N ASP A 14 17.75 9.53 6.01
CA ASP A 14 18.28 9.09 4.71
C ASP A 14 17.20 8.68 3.70
N GLY A 15 15.91 8.86 4.04
CA GLY A 15 14.77 8.49 3.20
C GLY A 15 14.39 7.00 3.25
N THR A 16 15.15 6.16 3.96
CA THR A 16 14.76 4.76 4.20
C THR A 16 13.64 4.67 5.25
N VAL A 17 13.03 3.50 5.41
CA VAL A 17 11.94 3.29 6.38
C VAL A 17 12.44 2.44 7.55
N ALA A 18 12.23 2.92 8.77
CA ALA A 18 12.57 2.18 9.98
C ALA A 18 11.83 0.85 10.04
N LYS A 19 12.53 -0.21 10.45
CA LYS A 19 11.91 -1.52 10.71
C LYS A 19 11.03 -1.41 11.95
N VAL A 20 9.76 -1.77 11.80
CA VAL A 20 8.79 -1.79 12.89
C VAL A 20 8.47 -3.24 13.24
N LYS A 21 8.32 -3.53 14.54
CA LYS A 21 7.88 -4.84 15.02
C LYS A 21 6.37 -4.85 15.19
N ILE A 22 5.72 -5.87 14.64
CA ILE A 22 4.33 -6.20 14.95
C ILE A 22 4.30 -7.10 16.17
N ASP A 23 3.39 -6.80 17.08
CA ASP A 23 2.98 -7.71 18.15
C ASP A 23 1.99 -8.76 17.60
N PHE A 24 2.56 -9.88 17.12
CA PHE A 24 1.78 -10.99 16.60
C PHE A 24 1.00 -11.74 17.70
N ASP A 25 1.43 -11.67 18.95
CA ASP A 25 0.78 -12.36 20.06
C ASP A 25 -0.56 -11.69 20.39
N VAL A 26 -0.58 -10.35 20.38
CA VAL A 26 -1.84 -9.60 20.52
C VAL A 26 -2.74 -9.82 19.30
N LEU A 27 -2.17 -9.87 18.09
CA LEU A 27 -2.95 -10.14 16.88
C LEU A 27 -3.60 -11.53 16.89
N GLU A 28 -2.88 -12.55 17.36
CA GLU A 28 -3.38 -13.91 17.53
C GLU A 28 -4.55 -13.96 18.51
N LYS A 29 -4.35 -13.42 19.72
CA LYS A 29 -5.38 -13.41 20.78
C LYS A 29 -6.65 -12.70 20.32
N LEU A 30 -6.54 -11.55 19.66
CA LEU A 30 -7.73 -10.87 19.15
C LEU A 30 -8.41 -11.64 18.03
N SER A 31 -7.64 -12.26 17.14
CA SER A 31 -8.19 -13.07 16.06
C SER A 31 -8.89 -14.31 16.59
N GLU A 32 -8.34 -14.95 17.62
CA GLU A 32 -8.97 -16.07 18.32
C GLU A 32 -10.30 -15.65 18.96
N VAL A 33 -10.32 -14.56 19.73
CA VAL A 33 -11.54 -14.04 20.36
C VAL A 33 -12.59 -13.69 19.30
N ALA A 34 -12.19 -13.03 18.21
CA ALA A 34 -13.09 -12.68 17.11
C ALA A 34 -13.78 -13.93 16.51
N ARG A 35 -13.03 -15.02 16.31
CA ARG A 35 -13.58 -16.28 15.79
C ARG A 35 -14.42 -17.02 16.82
N SER A 36 -13.89 -17.26 18.02
CA SER A 36 -14.51 -18.15 19.01
C SER A 36 -15.72 -17.53 19.71
N SER A 37 -15.70 -16.22 19.95
CA SER A 37 -16.72 -15.53 20.75
C SER A 37 -17.75 -14.78 19.91
N TYR A 38 -17.37 -14.38 18.68
CA TYR A 38 -18.20 -13.52 17.84
C TYR A 38 -18.50 -14.09 16.45
N GLY A 39 -17.96 -15.25 16.08
CA GLY A 39 -18.18 -15.85 14.76
C GLY A 39 -17.61 -15.02 13.60
N LEU A 40 -16.67 -14.11 13.86
CA LEU A 40 -16.00 -13.29 12.85
C LEU A 40 -14.79 -14.03 12.26
N ALA A 41 -14.22 -13.54 11.16
CA ALA A 41 -13.10 -14.21 10.48
C ALA A 41 -11.76 -14.10 11.23
N GLY A 42 -11.55 -13.03 12.01
CA GLY A 42 -10.26 -12.72 12.66
C GLY A 42 -10.03 -11.20 12.73
N ALA A 43 -8.87 -10.78 13.23
CA ALA A 43 -8.54 -9.37 13.34
C ALA A 43 -7.97 -8.80 12.02
N VAL A 44 -8.12 -7.48 11.85
CA VAL A 44 -7.54 -6.71 10.73
C VAL A 44 -6.29 -5.98 11.18
N GLN A 45 -5.19 -6.12 10.43
CA GLN A 45 -3.93 -5.43 10.65
C GLN A 45 -3.75 -4.26 9.69
N HIS A 46 -3.53 -3.06 10.24
CA HIS A 46 -3.17 -1.89 9.44
C HIS A 46 -1.66 -1.64 9.44
N GLY A 47 -1.17 -0.93 8.41
CA GLY A 47 0.21 -0.44 8.38
C GLY A 47 1.25 -1.54 8.21
N ALA A 48 0.95 -2.59 7.46
CA ALA A 48 1.84 -3.74 7.27
C ALA A 48 2.88 -3.52 6.14
N SER A 49 2.78 -2.45 5.35
CA SER A 49 3.61 -2.24 4.15
C SER A 49 5.10 -2.03 4.37
N THR A 50 5.55 -1.86 5.62
CA THR A 50 6.96 -1.55 5.95
C THR A 50 7.59 -2.66 6.78
N LEU A 51 6.92 -3.81 6.83
CA LEU A 51 7.44 -5.01 7.45
C LEU A 51 8.45 -5.70 6.52
N PRO A 52 9.40 -6.47 7.08
CA PRO A 52 10.18 -7.39 6.29
C PRO A 52 9.28 -8.44 5.63
N ASP A 53 9.65 -8.84 4.42
CA ASP A 53 8.93 -9.79 3.57
C ASP A 53 8.69 -11.14 4.28
N GLU A 54 9.60 -11.55 5.15
CA GLU A 54 9.51 -12.78 5.94
C GLU A 54 8.44 -12.72 7.04
N ALA A 55 7.91 -11.54 7.38
CA ALA A 55 6.86 -11.43 8.39
C ALA A 55 5.46 -11.78 7.84
N PHE A 56 5.28 -11.80 6.52
CA PHE A 56 3.96 -11.92 5.92
C PHE A 56 3.33 -13.31 6.06
N ASP A 57 4.13 -14.37 6.15
CA ASP A 57 3.63 -15.74 6.35
C ASP A 57 3.06 -16.00 7.75
N ARG A 58 3.38 -15.12 8.71
CA ARG A 58 2.83 -15.18 10.07
C ARG A 58 1.39 -14.71 10.15
N PHE A 59 0.91 -13.85 9.25
CA PHE A 59 -0.47 -13.34 9.32
C PHE A 59 -1.51 -14.46 9.21
N PRO A 60 -1.41 -15.38 8.23
CA PRO A 60 -2.29 -16.54 8.18
C PRO A 60 -2.16 -17.46 9.40
N SER A 61 -0.94 -17.64 9.94
CA SER A 61 -0.74 -18.59 11.05
C SER A 61 -1.42 -18.15 12.33
N VAL A 62 -1.51 -16.84 12.57
CA VAL A 62 -2.23 -16.27 13.74
C VAL A 62 -3.72 -15.99 13.45
N GLY A 63 -4.20 -16.40 12.27
CA GLY A 63 -5.59 -16.23 11.85
C GLY A 63 -6.01 -14.77 11.66
N THR A 64 -5.10 -13.94 11.17
CA THR A 64 -5.41 -12.58 10.71
C THR A 64 -6.38 -12.66 9.54
N ALA A 65 -7.48 -11.91 9.58
CA ALA A 65 -8.48 -11.92 8.52
C ALA A 65 -8.08 -11.05 7.32
N GLU A 66 -7.45 -9.91 7.59
CA GLU A 66 -7.15 -8.90 6.56
C GLU A 66 -5.91 -8.09 6.95
N ILE A 67 -5.12 -7.70 5.94
CA ILE A 67 -4.01 -6.77 6.11
C ILE A 67 -4.10 -5.63 5.10
N HIS A 68 -3.80 -4.41 5.54
CA HIS A 68 -3.80 -3.24 4.65
C HIS A 68 -2.39 -2.91 4.18
N LEU A 69 -2.22 -2.94 2.86
CA LEU A 69 -0.99 -2.58 2.18
C LEU A 69 -1.22 -1.43 1.20
N ALA A 70 -0.47 -0.35 1.35
CA ALA A 70 -0.59 0.83 0.49
C ALA A 70 0.76 1.50 0.25
N THR A 71 1.39 2.03 1.31
CA THR A 71 2.60 2.87 1.16
C THR A 71 3.74 2.13 0.45
N GLY A 72 3.96 0.84 0.70
CA GLY A 72 5.00 0.06 0.03
C GLY A 72 4.81 0.02 -1.50
N PHE A 73 3.60 -0.27 -1.96
CA PHE A 73 3.29 -0.26 -3.40
C PHE A 73 3.39 1.14 -4.01
N GLN A 74 2.95 2.16 -3.27
CA GLN A 74 3.11 3.54 -3.71
C GLN A 74 4.59 3.91 -3.88
N ASN A 75 5.43 3.50 -2.93
CA ASN A 75 6.88 3.71 -2.97
C ASN A 75 7.49 3.04 -4.20
N MET A 76 7.12 1.78 -4.48
CA MET A 76 7.56 1.05 -5.67
C MET A 76 7.28 1.81 -6.97
N ILE A 77 6.08 2.41 -7.10
CA ILE A 77 5.73 3.21 -8.28
C ILE A 77 6.67 4.41 -8.41
N TYR A 78 6.85 5.20 -7.35
CA TYR A 78 7.71 6.39 -7.39
C TYR A 78 9.19 6.05 -7.58
N GLU A 79 9.65 4.91 -7.06
CA GLU A 79 11.06 4.48 -7.07
C GLU A 79 11.42 3.65 -8.30
N SER A 80 10.42 3.22 -9.08
CA SER A 80 10.64 2.52 -10.34
C SER A 80 11.54 3.34 -11.27
N LYS A 81 12.51 2.66 -11.90
CA LYS A 81 13.36 3.26 -12.95
C LYS A 81 12.56 3.60 -14.21
N LYS A 82 11.35 3.04 -14.36
CA LYS A 82 10.45 3.29 -15.48
C LYS A 82 9.58 4.53 -15.24
N PHE A 83 9.44 4.99 -14.01
CA PHE A 83 8.67 6.19 -13.69
C PHE A 83 9.37 7.43 -14.28
N PRO A 84 8.67 8.29 -15.04
CA PRO A 84 9.30 9.43 -15.73
C PRO A 84 9.94 10.42 -14.74
N GLY A 85 11.21 10.73 -14.97
CA GLY A 85 11.99 11.60 -14.07
C GLY A 85 11.45 13.02 -14.00
N ASP A 86 11.04 13.57 -15.15
CA ASP A 86 10.42 14.89 -15.29
C ASP A 86 9.09 14.97 -14.52
N LEU A 87 8.25 13.93 -14.60
CA LEU A 87 7.01 13.87 -13.82
C LEU A 87 7.29 13.77 -12.32
N ARG A 88 8.30 12.98 -11.91
CA ARG A 88 8.71 12.89 -10.50
C ARG A 88 9.17 14.24 -9.96
N GLU A 89 10.00 14.95 -10.70
CA GLU A 89 10.47 16.30 -10.35
C GLU A 89 9.30 17.28 -10.25
N LYS A 90 8.36 17.25 -11.21
CA LYS A 90 7.15 18.07 -11.18
C LYS A 90 6.31 17.80 -9.93
N ILE A 91 6.12 16.53 -9.57
CA ILE A 91 5.40 16.12 -8.36
C ILE A 91 6.13 16.61 -7.10
N TYR A 92 7.44 16.45 -7.02
CA TYR A 92 8.21 16.84 -5.84
C TYR A 92 8.25 18.36 -5.67
N LYS A 93 8.32 19.11 -6.77
CA LYS A 93 8.15 20.56 -6.75
C LYS A 93 6.79 20.95 -6.19
N TYR A 94 5.70 20.35 -6.70
CA TYR A 94 4.35 20.58 -6.18
C TYR A 94 4.24 20.28 -4.69
N ILE A 95 4.80 19.16 -4.22
CA ILE A 95 4.80 18.81 -2.80
C ILE A 95 5.49 19.91 -1.96
N LYS A 96 6.68 20.35 -2.38
CA LYS A 96 7.45 21.39 -1.68
C LYS A 96 6.79 22.76 -1.67
N THR A 97 5.95 23.08 -2.66
CA THR A 97 5.25 24.37 -2.72
C THR A 97 3.87 24.31 -2.08
N ASN A 98 3.07 23.30 -2.41
CA ASN A 98 1.65 23.23 -2.09
C ASN A 98 1.36 22.52 -0.77
N LEU A 99 2.29 21.70 -0.27
CA LEU A 99 2.14 20.97 1.00
C LEU A 99 3.15 21.47 2.04
N LYS A 100 3.75 22.65 1.82
CA LYS A 100 4.81 23.21 2.66
C LYS A 100 4.41 23.33 4.13
N ASP A 101 3.13 23.59 4.41
CA ASP A 101 2.61 23.70 5.79
C ASP A 101 2.70 22.39 6.58
N GLU A 102 2.87 21.25 5.90
CA GLU A 102 3.10 19.96 6.54
C GLU A 102 4.60 19.66 6.77
N TRP A 103 5.49 20.51 6.26
CA TRP A 103 6.94 20.37 6.44
C TRP A 103 7.33 20.87 7.83
N LYS A 104 7.62 19.93 8.73
CA LYS A 104 8.06 20.23 10.10
C LYS A 104 9.53 20.62 10.09
N GLU A 105 9.91 21.55 10.97
CA GLU A 105 11.30 22.05 11.10
C GLU A 105 12.35 20.95 11.26
N LYS A 106 12.00 19.84 11.91
CA LYS A 106 12.88 18.70 12.14
C LYS A 106 12.91 17.65 11.01
N ASP A 107 12.03 17.76 10.02
CA ASP A 107 11.95 16.79 8.94
C ASP A 107 12.98 17.15 7.86
N THR A 108 13.78 16.16 7.42
CA THR A 108 14.57 16.32 6.19
C THR A 108 13.64 16.45 4.97
N GLU A 109 14.17 16.93 3.84
CA GLU A 109 13.41 16.98 2.59
C GLU A 109 12.88 15.60 2.20
N GLU A 110 13.69 14.56 2.36
CA GLU A 110 13.35 13.17 2.06
C GLU A 110 12.18 12.69 2.93
N GLN A 111 12.23 12.95 4.24
CA GLN A 111 11.16 12.60 5.16
C GLN A 111 9.86 13.36 4.83
N PHE A 112 9.98 14.64 4.50
CA PHE A 112 8.84 15.46 4.13
C PHE A 112 8.17 14.95 2.85
N ILE A 113 8.94 14.70 1.79
CA ILE A 113 8.44 14.15 0.52
C ILE A 113 7.82 12.77 0.75
N TYR A 114 8.49 11.89 1.50
CA TYR A 114 7.99 10.54 1.80
C TYR A 114 6.59 10.57 2.44
N LYS A 115 6.39 11.43 3.45
CA LYS A 115 5.12 11.53 4.20
C LYS A 115 3.97 12.09 3.34
N THR A 116 4.29 12.97 2.40
CA THR A 116 3.31 13.79 1.68
C THR A 116 3.05 13.32 0.24
N ARG A 117 3.94 12.54 -0.38
CA ARG A 117 3.82 12.10 -1.79
C ARG A 117 2.52 11.35 -2.13
N LYS A 118 1.84 10.78 -1.14
CA LYS A 118 0.50 10.19 -1.33
C LYS A 118 -0.57 11.21 -1.73
N LYS A 119 -0.43 12.46 -1.25
CA LYS A 119 -1.35 13.57 -1.54
C LYS A 119 -1.18 14.12 -2.96
N ALA A 120 -0.07 13.81 -3.63
CA ALA A 120 0.15 14.18 -5.02
C ALA A 120 -0.59 13.29 -6.03
N LEU A 121 -1.07 12.10 -5.62
CA LEU A 121 -1.80 11.20 -6.53
C LEU A 121 -3.07 11.83 -7.10
N GLY A 122 -3.76 12.68 -6.33
CA GLY A 122 -4.96 13.40 -6.79
C GLY A 122 -4.64 14.47 -7.82
N PRO A 123 -3.82 15.49 -7.49
CA PRO A 123 -3.44 16.57 -8.41
C PRO A 123 -2.81 16.10 -9.72
N PHE A 124 -2.09 14.97 -9.71
CA PHE A 124 -1.42 14.40 -10.88
C PHE A 124 -2.14 13.18 -11.46
N LYS A 125 -3.41 12.94 -11.08
CA LYS A 125 -4.15 11.74 -11.49
C LYS A 125 -4.18 11.59 -13.01
N LEU A 126 -4.38 12.68 -13.75
CA LEU A 126 -4.47 12.65 -15.21
C LEU A 126 -3.14 12.23 -15.84
N GLU A 127 -2.03 12.84 -15.46
CA GLU A 127 -0.70 12.49 -15.96
C GLU A 127 -0.31 11.05 -15.61
N LEU A 128 -0.61 10.61 -14.38
CA LEU A 128 -0.36 9.23 -13.94
C LEU A 128 -1.18 8.22 -14.75
N TRP A 129 -2.44 8.53 -15.08
CA TRP A 129 -3.31 7.64 -15.86
C TRP A 129 -2.88 7.53 -17.32
N HIS A 130 -2.33 8.63 -17.85
CA HIS A 130 -1.87 8.75 -19.24
C HIS A 130 -0.39 8.39 -19.43
N LEU A 131 0.26 7.77 -18.45
CA LEU A 131 1.60 7.24 -18.63
C LEU A 131 1.66 6.32 -19.86
N PRO A 132 2.74 6.38 -20.66
CA PRO A 132 2.89 5.53 -21.83
C PRO A 132 2.73 4.05 -21.49
N ALA A 133 2.14 3.26 -22.40
CA ALA A 133 1.90 1.83 -22.17
C ALA A 133 3.16 1.09 -21.70
N ALA A 134 4.29 1.27 -22.41
CA ALA A 134 5.57 0.66 -22.04
C ALA A 134 6.07 1.05 -20.62
N THR A 135 5.77 2.26 -20.15
CA THR A 135 6.07 2.69 -18.77
C THR A 135 5.16 1.97 -17.77
N ARG A 136 3.85 1.91 -18.06
CA ARG A 136 2.89 1.21 -17.21
C ARG A 136 3.17 -0.28 -17.14
N ASP A 137 3.52 -0.91 -18.26
CA ASP A 137 3.85 -2.34 -18.32
C ASP A 137 5.11 -2.65 -17.50
N GLY A 138 6.15 -1.81 -17.62
CA GLY A 138 7.38 -1.98 -16.85
C GLY A 138 7.17 -1.87 -15.33
N MET A 139 6.40 -0.87 -14.88
CA MET A 139 6.01 -0.77 -13.46
C MET A 139 5.05 -1.90 -13.05
N GLY A 140 4.17 -2.32 -13.96
CA GLY A 140 3.23 -3.41 -13.78
C GLY A 140 3.94 -4.72 -13.47
N THR A 141 5.03 -5.04 -14.17
CA THR A 141 5.86 -6.22 -13.89
C THR A 141 6.49 -6.17 -12.49
N GLU A 142 6.98 -5.01 -12.05
CA GLU A 142 7.55 -4.82 -10.71
C GLU A 142 6.49 -5.04 -9.62
N LEU A 143 5.29 -4.47 -9.83
CA LEU A 143 4.14 -4.63 -8.92
C LEU A 143 3.63 -6.07 -8.89
N GLU A 144 3.46 -6.69 -10.06
CA GLU A 144 3.00 -8.07 -10.19
C GLU A 144 3.89 -9.03 -9.42
N LYS A 145 5.22 -8.90 -9.55
CA LYS A 145 6.17 -9.70 -8.78
C LYS A 145 5.92 -9.60 -7.27
N GLN A 146 5.69 -8.39 -6.75
CA GLN A 146 5.42 -8.20 -5.32
C GLN A 146 4.05 -8.76 -4.92
N PHE A 147 3.02 -8.61 -5.76
CA PHE A 147 1.71 -9.22 -5.51
C PHE A 147 1.80 -10.74 -5.46
N SER A 148 2.48 -11.39 -6.42
CA SER A 148 2.68 -12.84 -6.44
C SER A 148 3.39 -13.32 -5.18
N PHE A 149 4.48 -12.66 -4.79
CA PHE A 149 5.20 -12.97 -3.56
C PHE A 149 4.28 -12.89 -2.32
N LEU A 150 3.52 -11.80 -2.19
CA LEU A 150 2.61 -11.62 -1.07
C LEU A 150 1.47 -12.64 -1.08
N PHE A 151 0.92 -12.99 -2.24
CA PHE A 151 -0.16 -13.96 -2.36
C PHE A 151 0.29 -15.36 -1.93
N GLU A 152 1.54 -15.73 -2.24
CA GLU A 152 2.14 -16.96 -1.75
C GLU A 152 2.32 -16.94 -0.23
N LYS A 153 2.95 -15.88 0.31
CA LYS A 153 3.18 -15.74 1.76
C LYS A 153 1.88 -15.73 2.55
N LEU A 154 0.84 -15.08 2.03
CA LEU A 154 -0.48 -14.98 2.66
C LEU A 154 -1.37 -16.20 2.42
N LYS A 155 -0.85 -17.26 1.77
CA LYS A 155 -1.59 -18.50 1.47
C LYS A 155 -2.88 -18.26 0.67
N ILE A 156 -2.86 -17.26 -0.21
CA ILE A 156 -3.96 -16.90 -1.13
C ILE A 156 -3.93 -17.74 -2.41
N ALA A 157 -2.75 -18.23 -2.81
CA ALA A 157 -2.60 -19.09 -3.98
C ALA A 157 -3.57 -20.28 -3.95
N GLY A 158 -4.27 -20.51 -5.07
CA GLY A 158 -5.24 -21.60 -5.21
C GLY A 158 -6.63 -21.35 -4.60
N ARG A 159 -6.93 -20.14 -4.09
CA ARG A 159 -8.22 -19.83 -3.45
C ARG A 159 -9.30 -19.27 -4.39
N LYS A 160 -9.06 -19.27 -5.71
CA LYS A 160 -10.00 -18.73 -6.71
C LYS A 160 -11.39 -19.37 -6.62
N ASP A 161 -11.46 -20.69 -6.41
CA ASP A 161 -12.73 -21.42 -6.38
C ASP A 161 -13.56 -21.02 -5.15
N VAL A 162 -12.91 -20.83 -4.00
CA VAL A 162 -13.56 -20.31 -2.78
C VAL A 162 -14.12 -18.90 -3.03
N VAL A 163 -13.35 -18.00 -3.62
CA VAL A 163 -13.84 -16.65 -3.94
C VAL A 163 -15.04 -16.73 -4.89
N THR A 164 -14.98 -17.61 -5.90
CA THR A 164 -16.07 -17.77 -6.88
C THR A 164 -17.33 -18.35 -6.27
N GLU A 165 -17.20 -19.26 -5.29
CA GLU A 165 -18.32 -19.88 -4.57
C GLU A 165 -19.06 -18.86 -3.68
N TYR A 166 -18.32 -18.03 -2.94
CA TYR A 166 -18.90 -17.17 -1.91
C TYR A 166 -19.15 -15.72 -2.36
N ILE A 167 -18.53 -15.26 -3.45
CA ILE A 167 -18.62 -13.87 -3.90
C ILE A 167 -19.30 -13.81 -5.28
N SER A 168 -20.45 -13.14 -5.34
CA SER A 168 -21.10 -12.75 -6.60
C SER A 168 -20.81 -11.28 -6.88
N PRO A 169 -19.95 -10.94 -7.87
CA PRO A 169 -19.63 -9.56 -8.19
C PRO A 169 -20.88 -8.79 -8.63
N VAL A 170 -21.07 -7.59 -8.10
CA VAL A 170 -22.11 -6.66 -8.55
C VAL A 170 -21.46 -5.68 -9.53
N GLU A 171 -22.00 -5.59 -10.74
CA GLU A 171 -21.58 -4.59 -11.70
C GLU A 171 -22.08 -3.21 -11.23
N VAL A 172 -21.14 -2.30 -10.94
CA VAL A 172 -21.45 -0.93 -10.57
C VAL A 172 -21.12 -0.03 -11.77
N PRO A 173 -22.13 0.50 -12.48
CA PRO A 173 -21.88 1.38 -13.61
C PRO A 173 -21.18 2.65 -13.12
N LEU A 174 -20.04 2.98 -13.75
CA LEU A 174 -19.28 4.19 -13.46
C LEU A 174 -19.50 5.18 -14.61
N ASP A 175 -20.01 6.37 -14.29
CA ASP A 175 -20.01 7.48 -15.22
C ASP A 175 -18.56 7.96 -15.44
N LEU A 176 -18.06 7.80 -16.66
CA LEU A 176 -16.77 8.38 -17.03
C LEU A 176 -16.82 9.90 -16.80
N PRO A 177 -15.87 10.49 -16.05
CA PRO A 177 -15.76 11.93 -15.96
C PRO A 177 -15.62 12.54 -17.36
N ALA A 178 -16.22 13.70 -17.60
CA ALA A 178 -16.27 14.34 -18.92
C ALA A 178 -14.89 14.49 -19.59
N VAL A 179 -13.85 14.69 -18.80
CA VAL A 179 -12.45 14.79 -19.25
C VAL A 179 -11.87 13.52 -19.89
N PHE A 180 -12.54 12.37 -19.72
CA PHE A 180 -12.16 11.08 -20.33
C PHE A 180 -13.12 10.65 -21.44
N LYS A 181 -14.15 11.44 -21.76
CA LYS A 181 -15.04 11.23 -22.90
C LYS A 181 -14.45 11.98 -24.11
N GLY A 182 -13.30 11.52 -24.60
CA GLY A 182 -12.61 12.03 -25.78
C GLY A 182 -12.40 10.94 -26.81
#